data_AF-A0AAD2CCH0-F1
#
_entry.id   AF-A0AAD2CCH0-F1
#
_cell.length_a   1.000
_cell.length_b   1.000
_cell.length_c   1.000
_cell.angle_alpha   90.00
_cell.angle_beta   90.00
_cell.angle_gamma   90.00
#
_symmetry.space_group_name_H-M   'P 1'
#
loop_
_entity.id
_entity.type
_entity.pdbx_description
1 polymer ?
#
loop_
_entity_poly.entity_id
_entity_poly.type
_entity_poly.pdbx_seq_one_letter_code
_entity_poly.pdbx_strand_id
1 'polypeptide(L)'
;MKNPSKMAKKASSKTKGNIEKNSDRHAPAVVDNSLVSRAVNALLNHHEKTADDKLSLLGNNRPVQVQVTLLRAPEKSNPKPIRILVPHPLFKVNGTSDDALEDPEICLIVKEESKPWCQEMIEQFSDHMGCIKKVLGLQSLRKKHAQFEQRRELLNKYNVFMADDRILPMLTKSLGKDFFKAKKQPIPINLTRKEALPFTIQKALSATYMTLSAGTCVTIKCGHTGMKPEALVENVAEIAKNAVPKIPRKWANVQAISIKTPESVALPVYSKVPSLMNEIDQEMDLNTEEKEKNKVDKQQNPPKKDDAVQKKKTKSPLLQALKKVDIEKKKKRKESSDNDDVKKETPGNKRKKAGESSGKQKAERKDFIAAKTFQGSKTGFVFRMGISGLGYYKDVKPVVDRLAMEAIKRMGKGSAKKGRRSRRSY
;
A
#
# COMPACT_ATOMS: atom_id res chain seq x y z
N MET A 1 -3.49 80.57 14.64
CA MET A 1 -4.58 79.68 14.19
C MET A 1 -3.99 78.64 13.24
N LYS A 2 -4.16 77.35 13.61
CA LYS A 2 -3.85 76.08 12.90
C LYS A 2 -2.48 75.90 12.22
N ASN A 3 -1.68 75.06 12.89
CA ASN A 3 -0.34 74.55 12.58
C ASN A 3 -0.26 73.70 11.29
N PRO A 4 0.88 73.70 10.56
CA PRO A 4 1.12 72.84 9.39
C PRO A 4 1.83 71.55 9.82
N SER A 5 1.23 70.39 9.58
CA SER A 5 1.87 69.08 9.78
C SER A 5 2.27 68.44 8.45
N LYS A 6 3.51 68.70 8.01
CA LYS A 6 4.25 67.84 7.08
C LYS A 6 5.53 67.39 7.78
N MET A 7 5.60 66.11 8.13
CA MET A 7 6.78 65.23 8.13
C MET A 7 6.52 64.05 9.06
N ALA A 8 6.35 62.86 8.49
CA ALA A 8 7.02 61.63 8.94
C ALA A 8 6.62 60.43 8.08
N LYS A 9 7.62 59.55 7.86
CA LYS A 9 7.55 58.15 7.40
C LYS A 9 7.77 57.88 5.91
N LYS A 10 9.06 57.92 5.55
CA LYS A 10 9.69 57.03 4.57
C LYS A 10 9.60 55.56 5.03
N ALA A 11 9.56 54.67 4.03
CA ALA A 11 9.87 53.24 4.04
C ALA A 11 8.80 52.24 4.55
N SER A 12 7.99 51.70 3.64
CA SER A 12 7.83 50.24 3.43
C SER A 12 6.83 49.94 2.30
N SER A 13 7.30 49.57 1.11
CA SER A 13 6.42 49.00 0.08
C SER A 13 7.21 48.09 -0.86
N LYS A 14 7.57 46.87 -0.41
CA LYS A 14 8.09 45.84 -1.32
C LYS A 14 8.16 44.42 -0.75
N THR A 15 7.13 43.91 -0.04
CA THR A 15 7.06 42.44 0.23
C THR A 15 5.67 41.94 0.65
N LYS A 16 4.64 42.03 -0.21
CA LYS A 16 3.36 41.32 0.02
C LYS A 16 2.72 40.78 -1.28
N GLY A 17 3.53 40.39 -2.26
CA GLY A 17 3.02 39.99 -3.59
C GLY A 17 3.16 38.51 -3.95
N ASN A 18 3.76 37.64 -3.13
CA ASN A 18 4.22 36.33 -3.62
C ASN A 18 3.81 35.09 -2.82
N ILE A 19 2.88 35.20 -1.87
CA ILE A 19 2.42 34.05 -1.07
C ILE A 19 1.04 33.55 -1.51
N GLU A 20 0.23 34.36 -2.20
CA GLU A 20 -1.15 34.00 -2.58
C GLU A 20 -1.29 33.30 -3.95
N LYS A 21 -0.21 33.13 -4.74
CA LYS A 21 -0.30 32.55 -6.09
C LYS A 21 -0.03 31.04 -6.21
N ASN A 22 0.16 30.32 -5.12
CA ASN A 22 0.53 28.89 -5.15
C ASN A 22 -0.57 27.92 -4.69
N SER A 23 -1.71 28.42 -4.18
CA SER A 23 -2.83 27.57 -3.77
C SER A 23 -3.74 27.13 -4.91
N ASP A 24 -3.75 27.84 -6.04
CA ASP A 24 -4.74 27.64 -7.12
C ASP A 24 -4.28 26.69 -8.25
N ARG A 25 -2.99 26.33 -8.31
CA ARG A 25 -2.45 25.48 -9.40
C ARG A 25 -2.87 24.02 -9.32
N HIS A 26 -3.34 23.59 -8.16
CA HIS A 26 -3.77 22.23 -7.89
C HIS A 26 -5.26 22.17 -7.53
N ALA A 27 -6.04 23.16 -8.01
CA ALA A 27 -7.47 23.24 -7.82
C ALA A 27 -8.13 21.89 -8.18
N PRO A 28 -9.19 21.49 -7.46
CA PRO A 28 -9.92 20.27 -7.78
C PRO A 28 -10.46 20.39 -9.19
N ALA A 29 -9.90 19.61 -10.13
CA ALA A 29 -10.43 19.56 -11.47
C ALA A 29 -11.81 18.91 -11.39
N VAL A 30 -12.85 19.66 -11.71
CA VAL A 30 -14.21 19.13 -11.74
C VAL A 30 -14.29 18.22 -12.96
N VAL A 31 -14.68 16.96 -12.74
CA VAL A 31 -14.93 16.02 -13.83
C VAL A 31 -16.19 16.49 -14.57
N ASP A 32 -16.11 16.64 -15.89
CA ASP A 32 -17.25 17.08 -16.70
C ASP A 32 -18.31 15.98 -16.80
N ASN A 33 -19.49 16.24 -16.21
CA ASN A 33 -20.62 15.33 -16.23
C ASN A 33 -21.10 15.01 -17.66
N SER A 34 -20.96 15.94 -18.61
CA SER A 34 -21.38 15.72 -20.00
C SER A 34 -20.52 14.63 -20.68
N LEU A 35 -19.22 14.64 -20.38
CA LEU A 35 -18.27 13.68 -20.89
C LEU A 35 -18.44 12.32 -20.20
N VAL A 36 -18.72 12.32 -18.89
CA VAL A 36 -19.07 11.10 -18.13
C VAL A 36 -20.28 10.42 -18.76
N SER A 37 -21.36 11.17 -19.02
CA SER A 37 -22.59 10.63 -19.62
C SER A 37 -22.34 10.01 -20.98
N ARG A 38 -21.60 10.70 -21.86
CA ARG A 38 -21.20 10.15 -23.18
C ARG A 38 -20.36 8.89 -23.05
N ALA A 39 -19.41 8.87 -22.12
CA ALA A 39 -18.56 7.70 -21.89
C ALA A 39 -19.35 6.50 -21.34
N VAL A 40 -20.27 6.73 -20.39
CA VAL A 40 -21.15 5.68 -19.84
C VAL A 40 -22.05 5.10 -20.94
N ASN A 41 -22.71 5.95 -21.74
CA ASN A 41 -23.57 5.51 -22.83
C ASN A 41 -22.78 4.73 -23.90
N ALA A 42 -21.60 5.21 -24.27
CA ALA A 42 -20.72 4.51 -25.21
C ALA A 42 -20.31 3.12 -24.69
N LEU A 43 -20.04 3.02 -23.38
CA LEU A 43 -19.66 1.76 -22.73
C LEU A 43 -20.82 0.77 -22.64
N LEU A 44 -22.03 1.23 -22.35
CA LEU A 44 -23.24 0.39 -22.34
C LEU A 44 -23.57 -0.10 -23.75
N ASN A 45 -23.54 0.78 -24.75
CA ASN A 45 -23.74 0.41 -26.16
C ASN A 45 -22.70 -0.61 -26.65
N HIS A 46 -21.44 -0.45 -26.24
CA HIS A 46 -20.38 -1.43 -26.56
C HIS A 46 -20.66 -2.77 -25.88
N HIS A 47 -21.10 -2.75 -24.62
CA HIS A 47 -21.45 -3.96 -23.89
C HIS A 47 -22.61 -4.70 -24.56
N GLU A 48 -23.67 -4.02 -24.96
CA GLU A 48 -24.80 -4.62 -25.68
C GLU A 48 -24.37 -5.26 -27.01
N LYS A 49 -23.51 -4.57 -27.78
CA LYS A 49 -22.95 -5.12 -29.03
C LYS A 49 -22.02 -6.32 -28.82
N THR A 50 -21.32 -6.37 -27.70
CA THR A 50 -20.40 -7.46 -27.37
C THR A 50 -21.13 -8.62 -26.68
N ALA A 51 -22.30 -8.36 -26.07
CA ALA A 51 -23.11 -9.31 -25.30
C ALA A 51 -23.91 -10.28 -26.18
N ASP A 52 -23.61 -10.38 -27.49
CA ASP A 52 -24.14 -11.41 -28.39
C ASP A 52 -23.70 -12.85 -28.05
N ASP A 53 -22.96 -13.05 -26.94
CA ASP A 53 -22.88 -14.32 -26.22
C ASP A 53 -24.25 -14.68 -25.59
N LYS A 54 -25.25 -14.93 -26.44
CA LYS A 54 -26.64 -15.30 -26.12
C LYS A 54 -26.81 -16.63 -25.35
N LEU A 55 -25.72 -17.21 -24.84
CA LEU A 55 -25.68 -18.51 -24.16
C LEU A 55 -25.29 -18.44 -22.68
N SER A 56 -25.02 -17.25 -22.13
CA SER A 56 -24.80 -17.14 -20.67
C SER A 56 -26.11 -17.18 -19.89
N LEU A 57 -26.41 -18.37 -19.34
CA LEU A 57 -27.50 -18.60 -18.38
C LEU A 57 -27.35 -17.81 -17.07
N LEU A 58 -26.17 -17.22 -16.84
CA LEU A 58 -25.82 -16.42 -15.67
C LEU A 58 -25.73 -14.97 -16.16
N GLY A 59 -26.69 -14.13 -15.75
CA GLY A 59 -26.94 -12.79 -16.30
C GLY A 59 -25.69 -12.01 -16.72
N ASN A 60 -25.78 -11.33 -17.87
CA ASN A 60 -24.66 -10.68 -18.55
C ASN A 60 -24.13 -9.41 -17.85
N ASN A 61 -24.52 -9.15 -16.61
CA ASN A 61 -24.13 -7.96 -15.87
C ASN A 61 -22.62 -7.98 -15.59
N ARG A 62 -21.91 -6.98 -16.12
CA ARG A 62 -20.47 -6.81 -15.90
C ARG A 62 -20.21 -5.62 -14.97
N PRO A 63 -19.20 -5.70 -14.08
CA PRO A 63 -18.90 -4.60 -13.18
C PRO A 63 -18.27 -3.43 -13.95
N VAL A 64 -18.88 -2.25 -13.88
CA VAL A 64 -18.31 -1.01 -14.39
C VAL A 64 -17.33 -0.45 -13.36
N GLN A 65 -16.16 -0.03 -13.84
CA GLN A 65 -15.03 0.36 -13.01
C GLN A 65 -14.49 1.73 -13.43
N VAL A 66 -14.22 2.58 -12.44
CA VAL A 66 -13.46 3.82 -12.60
C VAL A 66 -11.99 3.51 -12.32
N GLN A 67 -11.13 3.77 -13.30
CA GLN A 67 -9.70 3.65 -13.19
C GLN A 67 -9.08 5.04 -13.04
N VAL A 68 -8.43 5.27 -11.91
CA VAL A 68 -7.62 6.47 -11.67
C VAL A 68 -6.16 6.10 -11.91
N THR A 69 -5.56 6.73 -12.90
CA THR A 69 -4.13 6.60 -13.19
C THR A 69 -3.38 7.70 -12.45
N LEU A 70 -2.39 7.30 -11.67
CA LEU A 70 -1.52 8.18 -10.90
C LEU A 70 -0.25 8.49 -11.67
N LEU A 71 0.26 9.70 -11.50
CA LEU A 71 1.54 10.13 -12.05
C LEU A 71 2.69 9.36 -11.38
N ARG A 72 2.68 9.30 -10.04
CA ARG A 72 3.65 8.56 -9.24
C ARG A 72 2.97 7.49 -8.38
N ALA A 73 3.59 6.31 -8.37
CA ALA A 73 3.17 5.21 -7.53
C ALA A 73 3.28 5.56 -6.03
N PRO A 74 2.34 5.11 -5.18
CA PRO A 74 2.46 5.26 -3.74
C PRO A 74 3.72 4.58 -3.19
N GLU A 75 4.46 5.26 -2.30
CA GLU A 75 5.67 4.70 -1.66
C GLU A 75 5.38 3.45 -0.81
N LYS A 76 4.18 3.38 -0.22
CA LYS A 76 3.73 2.26 0.61
C LYS A 76 2.41 1.73 0.08
N SER A 77 2.40 0.44 -0.30
CA SER A 77 1.16 -0.27 -0.57
C SER A 77 0.36 -0.45 0.72
N ASN A 78 -0.92 -0.11 0.69
CA ASN A 78 -1.83 -0.39 1.80
C ASN A 78 -2.94 -1.33 1.31
N PRO A 79 -2.94 -2.62 1.73
CA PRO A 79 -3.99 -3.54 1.36
C PRO A 79 -5.33 -3.20 2.05
N LYS A 80 -5.35 -2.34 3.07
CA LYS A 80 -6.61 -1.98 3.74
C LYS A 80 -7.55 -1.27 2.74
N PRO A 81 -8.75 -1.82 2.48
CA PRO A 81 -9.74 -1.15 1.65
C PRO A 81 -10.15 0.19 2.26
N ILE A 82 -10.14 1.24 1.44
CA ILE A 82 -10.56 2.58 1.82
C ILE A 82 -11.98 2.79 1.31
N ARG A 83 -12.91 3.07 2.22
CA ARG A 83 -14.32 3.29 1.91
C ARG A 83 -14.52 4.59 1.13
N ILE A 84 -15.33 4.55 0.08
CA ILE A 84 -15.79 5.68 -0.71
C ILE A 84 -17.32 5.66 -0.69
N LEU A 85 -17.92 6.80 -0.35
CA LEU A 85 -19.38 6.94 -0.34
C LEU A 85 -19.86 7.14 -1.77
N VAL A 86 -20.94 6.45 -2.11
CA VAL A 86 -21.62 6.54 -3.40
C VAL A 86 -23.12 6.74 -3.16
N PRO A 87 -23.82 7.52 -4.00
CA PRO A 87 -25.26 7.70 -3.89
C PRO A 87 -26.04 6.40 -4.14
N HIS A 88 -25.65 5.63 -5.15
CA HIS A 88 -26.33 4.39 -5.55
C HIS A 88 -25.48 3.17 -5.18
N PRO A 89 -25.90 2.34 -4.21
CA PRO A 89 -25.18 1.13 -3.79
C PRO A 89 -25.04 0.07 -4.90
N LEU A 90 -24.02 -0.78 -4.80
CA LEU A 90 -23.79 -1.90 -5.73
C LEU A 90 -24.52 -3.19 -5.34
N PHE A 91 -24.99 -3.27 -4.09
CA PHE A 91 -25.67 -4.43 -3.54
C PHE A 91 -27.07 -4.01 -3.08
N LYS A 92 -28.00 -4.96 -3.02
CA LYS A 92 -29.31 -4.69 -2.41
C LYS A 92 -29.13 -4.33 -0.94
N VAL A 93 -29.64 -3.17 -0.57
CA VAL A 93 -29.70 -2.69 0.82
C VAL A 93 -31.18 -2.58 1.20
N ASN A 94 -31.56 -3.08 2.37
CA ASN A 94 -32.90 -2.95 2.97
C ASN A 94 -34.06 -3.40 2.08
N GLY A 95 -33.93 -4.53 1.38
CA GLY A 95 -35.03 -5.10 0.60
C GLY A 95 -35.44 -4.30 -0.63
N THR A 96 -34.56 -3.42 -1.15
CA THR A 96 -34.78 -2.74 -2.43
C THR A 96 -35.01 -3.79 -3.52
N SER A 97 -36.18 -3.78 -4.15
CA SER A 97 -36.65 -4.79 -5.13
C SER A 97 -36.13 -4.53 -6.55
N ASP A 98 -34.87 -4.07 -6.67
CA ASP A 98 -34.25 -3.89 -7.98
C ASP A 98 -33.61 -5.20 -8.40
N ASP A 99 -34.21 -5.87 -9.39
CA ASP A 99 -33.76 -7.16 -9.93
C ASP A 99 -32.36 -7.08 -10.56
N ALA A 100 -31.89 -5.87 -10.88
CA ALA A 100 -30.57 -5.68 -11.47
C ALA A 100 -29.43 -5.79 -10.44
N LEU A 101 -29.71 -5.57 -9.15
CA LEU A 101 -28.71 -5.57 -8.07
C LEU A 101 -28.39 -6.99 -7.58
N GLU A 102 -27.14 -7.21 -7.16
CA GLU A 102 -26.71 -8.49 -6.59
C GLU A 102 -27.12 -8.61 -5.10
N ASP A 103 -27.52 -9.81 -4.67
CA ASP A 103 -27.77 -10.11 -3.26
C ASP A 103 -26.43 -10.25 -2.51
N PRO A 104 -26.19 -9.50 -1.41
CA PRO A 104 -24.95 -9.60 -0.67
C PRO A 104 -24.88 -10.91 0.14
N GLU A 105 -23.88 -11.73 -0.16
CA GLU A 105 -23.52 -12.94 0.58
C GLU A 105 -22.24 -12.67 1.38
N ILE A 106 -22.43 -12.28 2.65
CA ILE A 106 -21.35 -11.77 3.49
C ILE A 106 -20.74 -12.89 4.33
N CYS A 107 -19.41 -12.94 4.31
CA CYS A 107 -18.60 -13.69 5.27
C CYS A 107 -17.93 -12.73 6.26
N LEU A 108 -18.34 -12.79 7.53
CA LEU A 108 -17.79 -11.98 8.61
C LEU A 108 -16.66 -12.72 9.33
N ILE A 109 -15.48 -12.11 9.37
CA ILE A 109 -14.29 -12.66 10.02
C ILE A 109 -14.00 -11.89 11.30
N VAL A 110 -14.06 -12.58 12.43
CA VAL A 110 -13.98 -11.96 13.75
C VAL A 110 -12.88 -12.57 14.61
N LYS A 111 -12.53 -11.88 15.69
CA LYS A 111 -11.73 -12.46 16.76
C LYS A 111 -12.55 -13.54 17.48
N GLU A 112 -11.89 -14.57 18.01
CA GLU A 112 -12.57 -15.74 18.58
C GLU A 112 -13.54 -15.37 19.71
N GLU A 113 -13.15 -14.45 20.59
CA GLU A 113 -14.00 -13.91 21.66
C GLU A 113 -15.25 -13.16 21.16
N SER A 114 -15.18 -12.60 19.94
CA SER A 114 -16.27 -11.84 19.37
C SER A 114 -17.30 -12.71 18.64
N LYS A 115 -16.96 -13.97 18.38
CA LYS A 115 -17.79 -14.86 17.57
C LYS A 115 -19.17 -15.17 18.18
N PRO A 116 -19.31 -15.53 19.48
CA PRO A 116 -20.60 -15.94 20.04
C PRO A 116 -21.63 -14.80 19.96
N TRP A 117 -21.28 -13.62 20.47
CA TRP A 117 -22.19 -12.49 20.44
C TRP A 117 -22.47 -11.97 19.04
N CYS A 118 -21.52 -12.11 18.08
CA CYS A 118 -21.80 -11.75 16.69
C CYS A 118 -22.88 -12.68 16.09
N GLN A 119 -22.88 -13.97 16.44
CA GLN A 119 -23.91 -14.91 15.98
C GLN A 119 -25.26 -14.60 16.63
N GLU A 120 -25.30 -14.37 17.94
CA GLU A 120 -26.51 -13.95 18.67
C GLU A 120 -27.12 -12.67 18.07
N MET A 121 -26.28 -11.66 17.76
CA MET A 121 -26.74 -10.42 17.13
C MET A 121 -27.32 -10.64 15.74
N ILE A 122 -26.76 -11.57 14.95
CA ILE A 122 -27.28 -11.89 13.60
C ILE A 122 -28.64 -12.56 13.70
N GLU A 123 -28.84 -13.43 14.69
CA GLU A 123 -30.12 -14.09 14.95
C GLU A 123 -31.17 -13.09 15.47
N GLN A 124 -30.77 -12.18 16.36
CA GLN A 124 -31.65 -11.17 16.93
C GLN A 124 -32.12 -10.11 15.90
N PHE A 125 -31.25 -9.73 14.97
CA PHE A 125 -31.54 -8.71 13.95
C PHE A 125 -31.47 -9.32 12.54
N SER A 126 -32.15 -10.45 12.35
CA SER A 126 -32.20 -11.19 11.09
C SER A 126 -32.67 -10.33 9.92
N ASP A 127 -33.61 -9.41 10.14
CA ASP A 127 -34.15 -8.51 9.11
C ASP A 127 -33.08 -7.62 8.47
N HIS A 128 -32.11 -7.16 9.28
CA HIS A 128 -31.09 -6.19 8.84
C HIS A 128 -29.75 -6.89 8.50
N MET A 129 -29.52 -8.09 9.04
CA MET A 129 -28.26 -8.84 8.90
C MET A 129 -28.42 -10.21 8.23
N GLY A 130 -29.58 -10.53 7.64
CA GLY A 130 -29.81 -11.78 6.90
C GLY A 130 -28.91 -12.00 5.68
N CYS A 131 -28.19 -10.96 5.26
CA CYS A 131 -27.12 -11.01 4.26
C CYS A 131 -25.83 -11.70 4.77
N ILE A 132 -25.64 -11.84 6.09
CA ILE A 132 -24.49 -12.55 6.65
C ILE A 132 -24.76 -14.04 6.70
N LYS A 133 -24.11 -14.79 5.80
CA LYS A 133 -24.25 -16.24 5.71
C LYS A 133 -23.31 -16.99 6.66
N LYS A 134 -22.13 -16.42 6.96
CA LYS A 134 -21.13 -17.11 7.79
C LYS A 134 -20.31 -16.16 8.67
N VAL A 135 -20.15 -16.56 9.93
CA VAL A 135 -19.19 -15.97 10.87
C VAL A 135 -18.00 -16.93 11.06
N LEU A 136 -16.80 -16.46 10.76
CA LEU A 136 -15.54 -17.22 10.88
C LEU A 136 -14.62 -16.59 11.93
N GLY A 137 -14.08 -17.42 12.83
CA GLY A 137 -12.98 -17.04 13.71
C GLY A 137 -11.63 -17.14 13.00
N LEU A 138 -10.65 -16.33 13.43
CA LEU A 138 -9.29 -16.36 12.86
C LEU A 138 -8.63 -17.74 12.97
N GLN A 139 -8.85 -18.48 14.07
CA GLN A 139 -8.30 -19.82 14.24
C GLN A 139 -8.99 -20.83 13.32
N SER A 140 -10.31 -20.71 13.13
CA SER A 140 -11.06 -21.54 12.19
C SER A 140 -10.57 -21.31 10.75
N LEU A 141 -10.29 -20.06 10.37
CA LEU A 141 -9.76 -19.75 9.04
C LEU A 141 -8.39 -20.41 8.81
N ARG A 142 -7.50 -20.39 9.82
CA ARG A 142 -6.17 -21.01 9.74
C ARG A 142 -6.19 -22.53 9.70
N LYS A 143 -7.18 -23.17 10.34
CA LYS A 143 -7.29 -24.64 10.39
C LYS A 143 -8.08 -25.20 9.21
N LYS A 144 -9.25 -24.64 8.92
CA LYS A 144 -10.21 -25.16 7.93
C LYS A 144 -9.97 -24.67 6.50
N HIS A 145 -9.31 -23.53 6.34
CA HIS A 145 -8.98 -22.96 5.02
C HIS A 145 -7.47 -22.76 4.89
N ALA A 146 -6.69 -23.75 5.35
CA ALA A 146 -5.23 -23.72 5.25
C ALA A 146 -4.77 -24.02 3.81
N GLN A 147 -5.45 -24.95 3.15
CA GLN A 147 -5.11 -25.39 1.80
C GLN A 147 -5.53 -24.34 0.76
N PHE A 148 -4.86 -24.34 -0.39
CA PHE A 148 -5.16 -23.39 -1.48
C PHE A 148 -6.57 -23.60 -2.05
N GLU A 149 -7.00 -24.85 -2.19
CA GLU A 149 -8.32 -25.22 -2.69
C GLU A 149 -9.45 -24.68 -1.78
N GLN A 150 -9.35 -24.93 -0.47
CA GLN A 150 -10.31 -24.45 0.53
C GLN A 150 -10.45 -22.92 0.57
N ARG A 151 -9.37 -22.19 0.24
CA ARG A 151 -9.39 -20.72 0.15
C ARG A 151 -10.07 -20.26 -1.14
N ARG A 152 -9.85 -20.96 -2.24
CA ARG A 152 -10.52 -20.70 -3.52
C ARG A 152 -12.02 -21.00 -3.43
N GLU A 153 -12.40 -22.07 -2.74
CA GLU A 153 -13.79 -22.38 -2.45
C GLU A 153 -14.45 -21.26 -1.63
N LEU A 154 -13.79 -20.81 -0.55
CA LEU A 154 -14.26 -19.69 0.26
C LEU A 154 -14.46 -18.43 -0.58
N LEU A 155 -13.50 -18.10 -1.44
CA LEU A 155 -13.51 -16.93 -2.33
C LEU A 155 -14.65 -16.95 -3.35
N ASN A 156 -15.00 -18.14 -3.85
CA ASN A 156 -16.06 -18.34 -4.82
C ASN A 156 -17.44 -18.34 -4.17
N LYS A 157 -17.54 -18.86 -2.94
CA LYS A 157 -18.81 -19.00 -2.22
C LYS A 157 -19.40 -17.69 -1.71
N TYR A 158 -18.58 -16.67 -1.47
CA TYR A 158 -19.06 -15.39 -0.93
C TYR A 158 -18.62 -14.22 -1.83
N ASN A 159 -19.47 -13.19 -1.91
CA ASN A 159 -19.16 -11.99 -2.69
C ASN A 159 -18.46 -10.90 -1.85
N VAL A 160 -18.86 -10.74 -0.59
CA VAL A 160 -18.36 -9.70 0.32
C VAL A 160 -17.71 -10.32 1.56
N PHE A 161 -16.48 -9.88 1.84
CA PHE A 161 -15.77 -10.25 3.06
C PHE A 161 -15.68 -9.05 3.98
N MET A 162 -16.01 -9.24 5.25
CA MET A 162 -15.91 -8.22 6.29
C MET A 162 -15.04 -8.76 7.42
N ALA A 163 -14.22 -7.91 8.02
CA ALA A 163 -13.35 -8.33 9.11
C ALA A 163 -13.21 -7.27 10.20
N ASP A 164 -12.97 -7.71 11.42
CA ASP A 164 -12.57 -6.81 12.51
C ASP A 164 -11.25 -6.08 12.15
N ASP A 165 -11.24 -4.75 12.28
CA ASP A 165 -10.06 -3.93 11.98
C ASP A 165 -8.80 -4.41 12.72
N ARG A 166 -8.97 -4.94 13.94
CA ARG A 166 -7.87 -5.43 14.79
C ARG A 166 -7.15 -6.65 14.22
N ILE A 167 -7.82 -7.46 13.39
CA ILE A 167 -7.26 -8.71 12.85
C ILE A 167 -6.82 -8.58 11.39
N LEU A 168 -7.15 -7.49 10.69
CA LEU A 168 -6.82 -7.28 9.27
C LEU A 168 -5.35 -7.56 8.92
N PRO A 169 -4.34 -7.08 9.68
CA PRO A 169 -2.94 -7.39 9.37
C PRO A 169 -2.65 -8.90 9.37
N MET A 170 -3.30 -9.65 10.26
CA MET A 170 -3.13 -11.10 10.40
C MET A 170 -3.85 -11.87 9.28
N LEU A 171 -4.92 -11.31 8.70
CA LEU A 171 -5.72 -11.96 7.66
C LEU A 171 -5.00 -12.03 6.32
N THR A 172 -4.12 -11.09 6.02
CA THR A 172 -3.34 -11.08 4.77
C THR A 172 -2.59 -12.40 4.54
N LYS A 173 -2.00 -12.97 5.59
CA LYS A 173 -1.29 -14.26 5.55
C LYS A 173 -2.26 -15.45 5.46
N SER A 174 -3.42 -15.37 6.12
CA SER A 174 -4.38 -16.48 6.18
C SER A 174 -5.18 -16.64 4.87
N LEU A 175 -5.71 -15.55 4.31
CA LEU A 175 -6.51 -15.57 3.08
C LEU A 175 -5.67 -15.89 1.83
N GLY A 176 -4.37 -15.62 1.86
CA GLY A 176 -3.46 -15.92 0.76
C GLY A 176 -3.66 -14.99 -0.45
N LYS A 177 -2.81 -15.18 -1.47
CA LYS A 177 -2.67 -14.27 -2.61
C LYS A 177 -3.91 -14.17 -3.51
N ASP A 178 -4.71 -15.22 -3.60
CA ASP A 178 -5.83 -15.29 -4.55
C ASP A 178 -6.94 -14.30 -4.20
N PHE A 179 -7.17 -14.06 -2.90
CA PHE A 179 -8.07 -13.01 -2.41
C PHE A 179 -7.64 -11.61 -2.86
N PHE A 180 -6.34 -11.31 -2.81
CA PHE A 180 -5.78 -10.03 -3.25
C PHE A 180 -5.84 -9.90 -4.77
N LYS A 181 -5.60 -10.99 -5.50
CA LYS A 181 -5.69 -11.06 -6.96
C LYS A 181 -7.12 -10.81 -7.46
N ALA A 182 -8.11 -11.39 -6.78
CA ALA A 182 -9.53 -11.19 -7.05
C ALA A 182 -10.08 -9.84 -6.53
N LYS A 183 -9.26 -9.03 -5.85
CA LYS A 183 -9.65 -7.76 -5.21
C LYS A 183 -10.83 -7.91 -4.21
N LYS A 184 -11.02 -9.10 -3.62
CA LYS A 184 -12.03 -9.39 -2.59
C LYS A 184 -11.43 -9.34 -1.18
N GLN A 185 -10.68 -8.29 -0.88
CA GLN A 185 -10.02 -8.13 0.42
C GLN A 185 -11.05 -7.75 1.50
N PRO A 186 -10.93 -8.24 2.75
CA PRO A 186 -11.95 -7.97 3.77
C PRO A 186 -12.09 -6.49 4.11
N ILE A 187 -13.33 -6.02 4.18
CA ILE A 187 -13.68 -4.67 4.58
C ILE A 187 -13.49 -4.51 6.10
N PRO A 188 -12.77 -3.49 6.59
CA PRO A 188 -12.65 -3.21 8.02
C PRO A 188 -14.00 -2.84 8.65
N ILE A 189 -14.38 -3.54 9.71
CA ILE A 189 -15.50 -3.23 10.58
C ILE A 189 -14.99 -3.06 12.01
N ASN A 190 -15.52 -2.05 12.71
CA ASN A 190 -15.22 -1.85 14.11
C ASN A 190 -16.24 -2.60 14.98
N LEU A 191 -15.81 -3.68 15.62
CA LEU A 191 -16.63 -4.52 16.50
C LEU A 191 -16.58 -4.09 17.98
N THR A 192 -16.12 -2.89 18.29
CA THR A 192 -16.01 -2.40 19.68
C THR A 192 -17.39 -2.16 20.32
N ARG A 193 -18.39 -1.75 19.52
CA ARG A 193 -19.75 -1.48 19.99
C ARG A 193 -20.71 -2.49 19.37
N LYS A 194 -21.37 -3.31 20.21
CA LYS A 194 -22.26 -4.39 19.76
C LYS A 194 -23.49 -3.86 19.03
N GLU A 195 -24.18 -2.89 19.62
CA GLU A 195 -25.41 -2.28 19.08
C GLU A 195 -25.20 -1.57 17.73
N ALA A 196 -23.98 -1.08 17.46
CA ALA A 196 -23.67 -0.38 16.22
C ALA A 196 -23.33 -1.32 15.05
N LEU A 197 -23.31 -2.63 15.27
CA LEU A 197 -22.96 -3.62 14.25
C LEU A 197 -23.89 -3.58 13.03
N PRO A 198 -25.24 -3.61 13.17
CA PRO A 198 -26.15 -3.62 12.02
C PRO A 198 -25.98 -2.37 11.15
N PHE A 199 -25.92 -1.20 11.81
CA PHE A 199 -25.68 0.08 11.13
C PHE A 199 -24.33 0.11 10.40
N THR A 200 -23.29 -0.46 11.00
CA THR A 200 -21.96 -0.49 10.37
C THR A 200 -21.94 -1.38 9.14
N ILE A 201 -22.70 -2.49 9.15
CA ILE A 201 -22.83 -3.40 8.00
C ILE A 201 -23.61 -2.72 6.87
N GLN A 202 -24.77 -2.13 7.15
CA GLN A 202 -25.52 -1.37 6.15
C GLN A 202 -24.70 -0.23 5.54
N LYS A 203 -23.95 0.50 6.38
CA LYS A 203 -23.03 1.54 5.94
C LYS A 203 -21.87 1.00 5.11
N ALA A 204 -21.47 -0.24 5.34
CA ALA A 204 -20.42 -0.88 4.58
C ALA A 204 -20.92 -1.40 3.22
N LEU A 205 -22.17 -1.85 3.13
CA LEU A 205 -22.81 -2.30 1.88
C LEU A 205 -23.19 -1.15 0.95
N SER A 206 -23.63 -0.03 1.50
CA SER A 206 -23.97 1.20 0.74
C SER A 206 -22.77 1.93 0.15
N ALA A 207 -21.55 1.51 0.47
CA ALA A 207 -20.33 2.18 0.05
C ALA A 207 -19.51 1.32 -0.92
N THR A 208 -18.72 1.97 -1.78
CA THR A 208 -17.70 1.30 -2.60
C THR A 208 -16.33 1.39 -1.94
N TYR A 209 -15.38 0.62 -2.43
CA TYR A 209 -14.03 0.53 -1.85
C TYR A 209 -12.96 0.69 -2.92
N MET A 210 -11.91 1.43 -2.55
CA MET A 210 -10.65 1.48 -3.29
C MET A 210 -9.54 0.83 -2.48
N THR A 211 -8.56 0.23 -3.17
CA THR A 211 -7.34 -0.27 -2.55
C THR A 211 -6.14 0.40 -3.20
N LEU A 212 -5.20 0.88 -2.38
CA LEU A 212 -3.99 1.54 -2.87
C LEU A 212 -2.87 0.50 -2.97
N SER A 213 -2.64 0.02 -4.19
CA SER A 213 -1.54 -0.88 -4.51
C SER A 213 -0.23 -0.10 -4.71
N ALA A 214 0.90 -0.81 -4.81
CA ALA A 214 2.20 -0.23 -5.18
C ALA A 214 2.30 0.21 -6.66
N GLY A 215 1.21 0.15 -7.42
CA GLY A 215 1.17 0.59 -8.82
C GLY A 215 0.66 2.01 -8.99
N THR A 216 0.71 2.49 -10.23
CA THR A 216 0.13 3.79 -10.63
C THR A 216 -1.37 3.70 -10.88
N CYS A 217 -1.93 2.52 -11.13
CA CYS A 217 -3.33 2.37 -11.44
C CYS A 217 -4.14 1.97 -10.21
N VAL A 218 -5.21 2.72 -9.93
CA VAL A 218 -6.18 2.42 -8.89
C VAL A 218 -7.54 2.20 -9.54
N THR A 219 -8.18 1.07 -9.26
CA THR A 219 -9.47 0.72 -9.85
C THR A 219 -10.54 0.67 -8.77
N ILE A 220 -11.69 1.28 -9.04
CA ILE A 220 -12.82 1.42 -8.12
C ILE A 220 -14.07 0.92 -8.84
N LYS A 221 -14.86 0.05 -8.22
CA LYS A 221 -16.13 -0.39 -8.81
C LYS A 221 -17.19 0.71 -8.62
N CYS A 222 -17.85 1.15 -9.68
CA CYS A 222 -18.89 2.18 -9.62
C CYS A 222 -20.32 1.62 -9.78
N GLY A 223 -20.47 0.42 -10.34
CA GLY A 223 -21.77 -0.22 -10.54
C GLY A 223 -21.64 -1.44 -11.45
N HIS A 224 -22.75 -1.86 -12.05
CA HIS A 224 -22.81 -2.89 -13.08
C HIS A 224 -23.52 -2.38 -14.33
N THR A 225 -23.38 -3.09 -15.45
CA THR A 225 -23.97 -2.70 -16.74
C THR A 225 -25.50 -2.66 -16.72
N GLY A 226 -26.15 -3.50 -15.91
CA GLY A 226 -27.61 -3.44 -15.70
C GLY A 226 -28.14 -2.24 -14.88
N MET A 227 -27.29 -1.37 -14.33
CA MET A 227 -27.77 -0.17 -13.61
C MET A 227 -28.21 0.91 -14.61
N LYS A 228 -29.12 1.79 -14.20
CA LYS A 228 -29.51 2.95 -14.99
C LYS A 228 -28.29 3.84 -15.32
N PRO A 229 -28.16 4.36 -16.55
CA PRO A 229 -27.02 5.20 -16.94
C PRO A 229 -26.85 6.44 -16.04
N GLU A 230 -27.95 7.06 -15.65
CA GLU A 230 -27.96 8.25 -14.77
C GLU A 230 -27.34 7.95 -13.40
N ALA A 231 -27.71 6.82 -12.79
CA ALA A 231 -27.16 6.38 -11.52
C ALA A 231 -25.65 6.10 -11.61
N LEU A 232 -25.19 5.54 -12.74
CA LEU A 232 -23.76 5.33 -12.99
C LEU A 232 -23.01 6.67 -13.11
N VAL A 233 -23.56 7.65 -13.81
CA VAL A 233 -22.95 8.98 -13.96
C VAL A 233 -22.78 9.66 -12.59
N GLU A 234 -23.82 9.64 -11.75
CA GLU A 234 -23.77 10.19 -10.39
C GLU A 234 -22.73 9.48 -9.52
N ASN A 235 -22.70 8.15 -9.58
CA ASN A 235 -21.70 7.36 -8.86
C ASN A 235 -20.27 7.71 -9.31
N VAL A 236 -20.02 7.83 -10.62
CA VAL A 236 -18.69 8.18 -11.14
C VAL A 236 -18.26 9.57 -10.68
N ALA A 237 -19.15 10.56 -10.75
CA ALA A 237 -18.87 11.92 -10.30
C ALA A 237 -18.55 11.96 -8.79
N GLU A 238 -19.31 11.25 -7.97
CA GLU A 238 -19.09 11.21 -6.52
C GLU A 238 -17.84 10.41 -6.15
N ILE A 239 -17.53 9.33 -6.88
CA ILE A 239 -16.27 8.59 -6.73
C ILE A 239 -15.09 9.51 -7.04
N ALA A 240 -15.13 10.28 -8.13
CA ALA A 240 -14.04 11.19 -8.47
C ALA A 240 -13.79 12.23 -7.36
N LYS A 241 -14.86 12.81 -6.80
CA LYS A 241 -14.77 13.77 -5.68
C LYS A 241 -14.22 13.14 -4.40
N ASN A 242 -14.70 11.94 -4.05
CA ASN A 242 -14.39 11.30 -2.76
C ASN A 242 -13.12 10.43 -2.77
N ALA A 243 -12.68 9.95 -3.94
CA ALA A 243 -11.50 9.11 -4.07
C ALA A 243 -10.20 9.93 -4.11
N VAL A 244 -10.17 11.03 -4.89
CA VAL A 244 -8.95 11.81 -5.10
C VAL A 244 -8.34 12.35 -3.80
N PRO A 245 -9.12 12.85 -2.82
CA PRO A 245 -8.56 13.30 -1.53
C PRO A 245 -7.89 12.18 -0.71
N LYS A 246 -8.24 10.92 -0.95
CA LYS A 246 -7.68 9.74 -0.26
C LYS A 246 -6.41 9.22 -0.92
N ILE A 247 -6.08 9.72 -2.11
CA ILE A 247 -4.87 9.36 -2.85
C ILE A 247 -3.70 10.21 -2.32
N PRO A 248 -2.50 9.63 -2.18
CA PRO A 248 -1.30 10.39 -1.83
C PRO A 248 -1.08 11.55 -2.80
N ARG A 249 -0.78 12.74 -2.27
CA ARG A 249 -0.59 13.98 -3.05
C ARG A 249 -1.85 14.44 -3.84
N LYS A 250 -3.02 13.87 -3.56
CA LYS A 250 -4.35 14.33 -4.03
C LYS A 250 -4.39 14.56 -5.55
N TRP A 251 -5.03 15.65 -6.01
CA TRP A 251 -5.16 16.04 -7.41
C TRP A 251 -3.82 16.23 -8.13
N ALA A 252 -2.74 16.60 -7.44
CA ALA A 252 -1.42 16.73 -8.06
C ALA A 252 -0.95 15.41 -8.67
N ASN A 253 -1.26 14.28 -8.02
CA ASN A 253 -0.83 12.97 -8.46
C ASN A 253 -1.80 12.26 -9.40
N VAL A 254 -2.97 12.82 -9.69
CA VAL A 254 -3.90 12.23 -10.66
C VAL A 254 -3.46 12.60 -12.07
N GLN A 255 -3.15 11.60 -12.89
CA GLN A 255 -2.80 11.77 -14.31
C GLN A 255 -4.06 11.75 -15.19
N ALA A 256 -4.87 10.71 -15.03
CA ALA A 256 -6.09 10.50 -15.80
C ALA A 256 -7.13 9.75 -14.97
N ILE A 257 -8.41 9.97 -15.30
CA ILE A 257 -9.54 9.19 -14.79
C ILE A 257 -10.28 8.63 -15.99
N SER A 258 -10.45 7.31 -16.03
CA SER A 258 -11.09 6.59 -17.12
C SER A 258 -12.17 5.66 -16.61
N ILE A 259 -13.19 5.40 -17.41
CA ILE A 259 -14.25 4.41 -17.13
C ILE A 259 -14.01 3.19 -18.01
N LYS A 260 -14.13 1.99 -17.46
CA LYS A 260 -13.98 0.73 -18.20
C LYS A 260 -14.79 -0.42 -17.58
N THR A 261 -15.09 -1.45 -18.35
CA THR A 261 -15.40 -2.79 -17.83
C THR A 261 -14.12 -3.63 -17.79
N PRO A 262 -14.12 -4.86 -17.23
CA PRO A 262 -12.93 -5.70 -17.19
C PRO A 262 -12.35 -6.00 -18.59
N GLU A 263 -13.23 -6.17 -19.58
CA GLU A 263 -12.90 -6.58 -20.94
C GLU A 263 -12.87 -5.41 -21.93
N SER A 264 -13.49 -4.26 -21.61
CA SER A 264 -13.54 -3.12 -22.52
C SER A 264 -12.26 -2.27 -22.50
N VAL A 265 -12.14 -1.46 -23.55
CA VAL A 265 -11.22 -0.31 -23.60
C VAL A 265 -11.61 0.72 -22.53
N ALA A 266 -10.61 1.43 -22.00
CA ALA A 266 -10.81 2.48 -21.01
C ALA A 266 -11.09 3.83 -21.69
N LEU A 267 -12.25 4.41 -21.38
CA LEU A 267 -12.69 5.70 -21.90
C LEU A 267 -12.22 6.82 -20.94
N PRO A 268 -11.28 7.70 -21.33
CA PRO A 268 -10.83 8.77 -20.48
C PRO A 268 -11.91 9.84 -20.33
N VAL A 269 -12.18 10.23 -19.10
CA VAL A 269 -13.12 11.32 -18.73
C VAL A 269 -12.35 12.52 -18.18
N TYR A 270 -11.14 12.29 -17.69
CA TYR A 270 -10.22 13.34 -17.31
C TYR A 270 -8.82 12.93 -17.70
N SER A 271 -8.05 13.86 -18.25
CA SER A 271 -6.62 13.70 -18.51
C SER A 271 -5.93 15.03 -18.26
N LYS A 272 -4.79 14.98 -17.58
CA LYS A 272 -3.88 16.13 -17.56
C LYS A 272 -3.17 16.28 -18.89
N VAL A 273 -2.68 17.48 -19.15
CA VAL A 273 -1.77 17.76 -20.26
C VAL A 273 -0.34 17.31 -19.91
N PRO A 274 0.42 16.75 -20.87
CA PRO A 274 1.79 16.26 -20.61
C PRO A 274 2.76 17.31 -20.06
N SER A 275 2.65 18.58 -20.49
CA SER A 275 3.49 19.68 -19.99
C SER A 275 3.36 19.86 -18.48
N LEU A 276 2.12 19.95 -18.00
CA LEU A 276 1.79 20.09 -16.58
C LEU A 276 2.23 18.86 -15.77
N MET A 277 2.19 17.66 -16.35
CA MET A 277 2.68 16.46 -15.66
C MET A 277 4.18 16.56 -15.37
N ASN A 278 4.98 17.00 -16.35
CA ASN A 278 6.42 17.11 -16.22
C ASN A 278 6.83 18.16 -15.17
N GLU A 279 6.14 19.32 -15.16
CA GLU A 279 6.35 20.35 -14.15
C GLU A 279 6.06 19.82 -12.75
N ILE A 280 4.93 19.13 -12.58
CA ILE A 280 4.54 18.56 -11.29
C ILE A 280 5.53 17.47 -10.84
N ASP A 281 6.00 16.61 -11.74
CA ASP A 281 6.98 15.58 -11.40
C ASP A 281 8.32 16.20 -10.95
N GLN A 282 8.78 17.26 -11.61
CA GLN A 282 9.97 18.00 -11.20
C GLN A 282 9.78 18.64 -9.81
N GLU A 283 8.66 19.32 -9.57
CA GLU A 283 8.32 19.88 -8.25
C GLU A 283 8.25 18.78 -7.17
N MET A 284 7.79 17.59 -7.53
CA MET A 284 7.70 16.45 -6.62
C MET A 284 9.08 15.88 -6.27
N ASP A 285 10.02 15.85 -7.20
CA ASP A 285 11.38 15.37 -6.95
C ASP A 285 12.16 16.33 -6.06
N LEU A 286 12.09 17.64 -6.33
CA LEU A 286 12.70 18.68 -5.48
C LEU A 286 12.20 18.58 -4.02
N ASN A 287 10.89 18.44 -3.84
CA ASN A 287 10.28 18.26 -2.51
C ASN A 287 10.69 16.95 -1.81
N THR A 288 10.98 15.90 -2.58
CA THR A 288 11.40 14.61 -2.02
C THR A 288 12.85 14.70 -1.55
N GLU A 289 13.74 15.30 -2.35
CA GLU A 289 15.13 15.54 -1.99
C GLU A 289 15.28 16.43 -0.76
N GLU A 290 14.49 17.50 -0.64
CA GLU A 290 14.50 18.36 0.55
C GLU A 290 14.07 17.60 1.81
N LYS A 291 13.10 16.69 1.71
CA LYS A 291 12.66 15.86 2.84
C LYS A 291 13.72 14.83 3.24
N GLU A 292 14.48 14.29 2.29
CA GLU A 292 15.59 13.39 2.58
C GLU A 292 16.75 14.14 3.24
N LYS A 293 17.14 15.31 2.72
CA LYS A 293 18.16 16.20 3.33
C LYS A 293 17.79 16.55 4.78
N ASN A 294 16.55 16.98 5.02
CA ASN A 294 16.04 17.30 6.36
C ASN A 294 16.00 16.09 7.34
N LYS A 295 15.78 14.87 6.84
CA LYS A 295 15.84 13.66 7.68
C LYS A 295 17.26 13.29 8.05
N VAL A 296 18.22 13.48 7.13
CA VAL A 296 19.64 13.24 7.37
C VAL A 296 20.18 14.24 8.38
N ASP A 297 19.83 15.53 8.27
CA ASP A 297 20.25 16.57 9.23
C ASP A 297 19.69 16.32 10.64
N LYS A 298 18.42 15.90 10.77
CA LYS A 298 17.83 15.53 12.07
C LYS A 298 18.42 14.26 12.69
N GLN A 299 18.99 13.35 11.89
CA GLN A 299 19.70 12.17 12.40
C GLN A 299 21.15 12.50 12.80
N GLN A 300 21.77 13.51 12.18
CA GLN A 300 23.12 13.95 12.50
C GLN A 300 23.16 14.93 13.68
N ASN A 301 22.12 15.75 13.88
CA ASN A 301 21.98 16.64 15.04
C ASN A 301 20.60 16.48 15.71
N PRO A 302 20.45 15.60 16.71
CA PRO A 302 19.26 15.59 17.55
C PRO A 302 19.20 16.91 18.34
N PRO A 303 18.03 17.57 18.46
CA PRO A 303 17.93 18.84 19.17
C PRO A 303 18.34 18.64 20.64
N LYS A 304 19.34 19.40 21.09
CA LYS A 304 19.71 19.51 22.50
C LYS A 304 18.50 20.09 23.25
N LYS A 305 18.09 19.41 24.32
CA LYS A 305 17.07 19.90 25.25
C LYS A 305 17.75 20.91 26.16
N ASP A 306 17.76 22.17 25.77
CA ASP A 306 17.77 23.30 26.70
C ASP A 306 17.03 24.44 25.98
N ASP A 307 16.18 25.15 26.73
CA ASP A 307 15.33 26.28 26.31
C ASP A 307 14.02 25.96 25.55
N ALA A 308 13.13 25.26 26.26
CA ALA A 308 11.69 25.57 26.19
C ALA A 308 11.02 25.26 27.54
N VAL A 309 11.50 25.91 28.60
CA VAL A 309 10.69 26.13 29.81
C VAL A 309 9.76 27.29 29.50
N GLN A 310 8.51 26.98 29.10
CA GLN A 310 7.26 27.60 29.59
C GLN A 310 6.07 27.20 28.68
N LYS A 311 5.50 26.03 28.96
CA LYS A 311 4.04 25.76 29.03
C LYS A 311 3.84 24.27 29.37
N LYS A 312 3.92 23.95 30.67
CA LYS A 312 3.53 22.67 31.26
C LYS A 312 2.34 22.89 32.20
N LYS A 313 1.21 22.26 31.89
CA LYS A 313 0.26 21.56 32.79
C LYS A 313 -0.50 20.61 31.85
N THR A 314 -0.65 19.30 32.01
CA THR A 314 -0.65 18.36 33.14
C THR A 314 -0.44 16.94 32.57
N LYS A 315 0.47 16.11 33.12
CA LYS A 315 0.32 14.63 33.11
C LYS A 315 0.97 14.06 34.39
N SER A 316 0.26 13.10 34.95
CA SER A 316 0.20 12.68 36.36
C SER A 316 1.41 11.89 36.90
N PRO A 317 1.54 11.76 38.24
CA PRO A 317 2.68 11.15 38.95
C PRO A 317 2.93 9.65 38.69
N LEU A 318 1.99 8.97 38.03
CA LEU A 318 1.97 7.51 37.88
C LEU A 318 3.01 6.98 36.88
N LEU A 319 3.40 7.80 35.89
CA LEU A 319 4.45 7.47 34.90
C LEU A 319 5.88 7.58 35.48
N GLN A 320 6.05 8.23 36.64
CA GLN A 320 7.36 8.35 37.30
C GLN A 320 7.68 7.15 38.20
N ALA A 321 6.67 6.46 38.73
CA ALA A 321 6.87 5.27 39.56
C ALA A 321 7.32 4.05 38.73
N LEU A 322 6.68 3.80 37.58
CA LEU A 322 7.04 2.67 36.69
C LEU A 322 8.46 2.78 36.12
N LYS A 323 8.96 4.01 35.93
CA LYS A 323 10.32 4.24 35.42
C LYS A 323 11.42 4.00 36.44
N LYS A 324 11.15 4.12 37.75
CA LYS A 324 12.14 3.88 38.80
C LYS A 324 12.39 2.38 39.03
N VAL A 325 11.35 1.55 38.91
CA VAL A 325 11.47 0.09 39.10
C VAL A 325 12.32 -0.58 38.00
N ASP A 326 12.26 -0.08 36.76
CA ASP A 326 13.07 -0.60 35.65
C ASP A 326 14.54 -0.16 35.70
N ILE A 327 14.85 0.94 36.39
CA ILE A 327 16.22 1.44 36.54
C ILE A 327 16.98 0.66 37.64
N GLU A 328 16.32 0.28 38.73
CA GLU A 328 16.94 -0.53 39.79
C GLU A 328 17.23 -1.98 39.34
N LYS A 329 16.35 -2.59 38.54
CA LYS A 329 16.60 -3.93 37.97
C LYS A 329 17.77 -3.97 36.98
N LYS A 330 18.11 -2.82 36.37
CA LYS A 330 19.26 -2.71 35.45
C LYS A 330 20.59 -2.41 36.16
N LYS A 331 20.57 -1.85 37.37
CA LYS A 331 21.78 -1.62 38.19
C LYS A 331 22.29 -2.90 38.87
N LYS A 332 21.42 -3.79 39.36
CA LYS A 332 21.84 -5.04 40.03
C LYS A 332 22.50 -6.10 39.11
N ARG A 333 22.51 -5.93 37.79
CA ARG A 333 23.17 -6.87 36.85
C ARG A 333 24.54 -6.42 36.37
N LYS A 334 25.05 -5.27 36.84
CA LYS A 334 26.33 -4.69 36.38
C LYS A 334 27.45 -4.70 37.42
N GLU A 335 27.25 -5.25 38.61
CA GLU A 335 28.22 -5.22 39.71
C GLU A 335 28.94 -6.55 39.99
N SER A 336 28.93 -7.52 39.09
CA SER A 336 29.72 -8.74 39.26
C SER A 336 30.40 -9.18 37.97
N SER A 337 31.54 -8.56 37.68
CA SER A 337 32.79 -9.19 37.20
C SER A 337 33.59 -8.17 36.39
N ASP A 338 34.60 -7.57 37.03
CA ASP A 338 35.75 -6.99 36.33
C ASP A 338 37.01 -7.71 36.85
N ASN A 339 37.84 -8.17 35.92
CA ASN A 339 39.30 -8.11 35.99
C ASN A 339 39.89 -8.57 34.64
N ASP A 340 40.43 -7.57 33.94
CA ASP A 340 41.69 -7.49 33.19
C ASP A 340 41.98 -8.44 32.00
N ASP A 341 42.61 -8.02 30.89
CA ASP A 341 42.89 -6.73 30.24
C ASP A 341 43.47 -7.06 28.83
N VAL A 342 43.59 -6.04 27.98
CA VAL A 342 44.47 -5.84 26.80
C VAL A 342 43.84 -5.82 25.40
N LYS A 343 43.88 -4.57 24.88
CA LYS A 343 43.50 -3.92 23.61
C LYS A 343 43.96 -4.58 22.30
N LYS A 344 43.16 -4.37 21.23
CA LYS A 344 43.60 -3.58 20.05
C LYS A 344 42.45 -3.15 19.13
N GLU A 345 42.73 -2.05 18.43
CA GLU A 345 41.82 -1.05 17.89
C GLU A 345 41.17 -1.41 16.54
N THR A 346 40.00 -0.82 16.32
CA THR A 346 39.35 -0.56 15.02
C THR A 346 39.71 0.88 14.61
N PRO A 347 39.72 1.29 13.32
CA PRO A 347 38.49 1.58 12.55
C PRO A 347 38.65 1.27 11.03
N GLY A 348 37.64 1.20 10.17
CA GLY A 348 36.43 2.02 10.02
C GLY A 348 36.54 2.80 8.70
N ASN A 349 35.85 2.32 7.67
CA ASN A 349 35.94 2.80 6.29
C ASN A 349 34.78 3.76 5.95
N LYS A 350 35.07 4.92 5.33
CA LYS A 350 34.08 5.68 4.54
C LYS A 350 34.73 6.40 3.35
N ARG A 351 34.27 5.97 2.17
CA ARG A 351 34.35 6.52 0.80
C ARG A 351 34.47 8.04 0.64
N LYS A 352 35.20 8.48 -0.41
CA LYS A 352 34.66 9.22 -1.60
C LYS A 352 35.67 9.34 -2.77
N LYS A 353 35.10 9.44 -3.98
CA LYS A 353 35.69 9.76 -5.32
C LYS A 353 36.35 11.16 -5.31
N ALA A 354 37.23 11.63 -6.19
CA ALA A 354 37.52 11.41 -7.61
C ALA A 354 38.92 11.97 -7.96
N GLY A 355 39.45 11.73 -9.17
CA GLY A 355 40.52 12.55 -9.77
C GLY A 355 41.69 11.76 -10.35
N GLU A 356 42.02 12.05 -11.60
CA GLU A 356 43.03 11.41 -12.47
C GLU A 356 44.47 11.54 -11.97
N SER A 357 45.30 10.52 -12.21
CA SER A 357 46.46 10.58 -13.14
C SER A 357 47.53 9.52 -12.84
N SER A 358 48.00 8.91 -13.93
CA SER A 358 49.33 8.32 -14.15
C SER A 358 49.88 7.25 -13.19
N GLY A 359 49.94 6.02 -13.71
CA GLY A 359 51.26 5.43 -14.02
C GLY A 359 51.76 4.29 -13.12
N LYS A 360 51.99 3.13 -13.78
CA LYS A 360 52.88 1.99 -13.43
C LYS A 360 52.34 1.04 -12.33
N GLN A 361 52.25 -0.29 -12.49
CA GLN A 361 52.76 -1.28 -13.45
C GLN A 361 51.75 -2.45 -13.59
N LYS A 362 51.29 -2.79 -14.78
CA LYS A 362 51.68 -4.01 -15.54
C LYS A 362 52.01 -5.23 -14.65
N ALA A 363 50.98 -6.00 -14.31
CA ALA A 363 51.08 -7.45 -14.13
C ALA A 363 50.11 -8.12 -15.12
N GLU A 364 50.60 -9.18 -15.74
CA GLU A 364 50.17 -9.80 -17.00
C GLU A 364 48.67 -10.12 -17.13
N ARG A 365 47.98 -9.51 -18.12
CA ARG A 365 46.61 -9.88 -18.53
C ARG A 365 46.66 -11.04 -19.53
N LYS A 366 46.95 -12.26 -19.07
CA LYS A 366 46.87 -13.48 -19.91
C LYS A 366 45.49 -14.15 -19.89
N ASP A 367 44.56 -13.68 -19.05
CA ASP A 367 43.29 -14.38 -18.77
C ASP A 367 42.03 -13.66 -19.31
N PHE A 368 42.15 -12.52 -20.00
CA PHE A 368 41.01 -11.79 -20.55
C PHE A 368 41.30 -11.12 -21.89
N ILE A 369 40.41 -11.33 -22.86
CA ILE A 369 40.41 -10.70 -24.19
C ILE A 369 39.09 -9.94 -24.35
N ALA A 370 39.14 -8.61 -24.37
CA ALA A 370 37.96 -7.77 -24.53
C ALA A 370 37.37 -7.92 -25.94
N ALA A 371 36.05 -8.11 -26.04
CA ALA A 371 35.34 -8.15 -27.32
C ALA A 371 33.90 -7.69 -27.12
N LYS A 372 33.42 -6.82 -28.02
CA LYS A 372 32.07 -6.23 -27.95
C LYS A 372 30.97 -7.19 -28.40
N THR A 373 31.31 -8.15 -29.25
CA THR A 373 30.42 -9.17 -29.80
C THR A 373 31.13 -10.53 -29.82
N PHE A 374 30.36 -11.61 -29.88
CA PHE A 374 30.89 -12.96 -29.96
C PHE A 374 31.48 -13.20 -31.36
N GLN A 375 32.78 -13.50 -31.43
CA GLN A 375 33.55 -13.74 -32.66
C GLN A 375 33.86 -15.23 -32.89
N GLY A 376 33.10 -16.13 -32.26
CA GLY A 376 33.31 -17.60 -32.34
C GLY A 376 33.94 -18.19 -31.08
N SER A 377 33.99 -19.53 -30.99
CA SER A 377 34.59 -20.23 -29.85
C SER A 377 36.11 -20.13 -29.87
N LYS A 378 36.71 -19.89 -28.69
CA LYS A 378 38.17 -19.90 -28.51
C LYS A 378 38.50 -21.00 -27.51
N THR A 379 39.43 -21.88 -27.86
CA THR A 379 39.82 -23.03 -27.02
C THR A 379 40.36 -22.55 -25.67
N GLY A 380 39.76 -23.02 -24.58
CA GLY A 380 40.14 -22.61 -23.22
C GLY A 380 39.63 -21.24 -22.78
N PHE A 381 38.72 -20.59 -23.52
CA PHE A 381 38.10 -19.31 -23.15
C PHE A 381 36.56 -19.34 -23.28
N VAL A 382 35.89 -18.65 -22.36
CA VAL A 382 34.44 -18.48 -22.31
C VAL A 382 34.08 -17.02 -22.52
N PHE A 383 33.21 -16.73 -23.48
CA PHE A 383 32.70 -15.37 -23.71
C PHE A 383 31.61 -15.04 -22.69
N ARG A 384 31.86 -14.05 -21.82
CA ARG A 384 30.92 -13.62 -20.78
C ARG A 384 31.12 -12.16 -20.40
N MET A 385 30.15 -11.60 -19.70
CA MET A 385 30.30 -10.33 -18.97
C MET A 385 30.96 -10.63 -17.62
N GLY A 386 32.17 -10.13 -17.39
CA GLY A 386 32.90 -10.33 -16.13
C GLY A 386 33.39 -9.04 -15.51
N ILE A 387 34.23 -9.15 -14.47
CA ILE A 387 34.76 -8.01 -13.69
C ILE A 387 35.51 -7.00 -14.57
N SER A 388 36.15 -7.49 -15.63
CA SER A 388 36.93 -6.68 -16.58
C SER A 388 36.12 -6.21 -17.80
N GLY A 389 34.81 -6.46 -17.83
CA GLY A 389 33.90 -6.14 -18.95
C GLY A 389 33.51 -7.35 -19.81
N LEU A 390 32.87 -7.08 -20.94
CA LEU A 390 32.42 -8.10 -21.90
C LEU A 390 33.59 -8.61 -22.74
N GLY A 391 33.76 -9.93 -22.80
CA GLY A 391 34.84 -10.54 -23.58
C GLY A 391 35.08 -12.00 -23.24
N TYR A 392 36.17 -12.55 -23.76
CA TYR A 392 36.61 -13.93 -23.54
C TYR A 392 37.47 -14.02 -22.28
N TYR A 393 37.04 -14.83 -21.31
CA TYR A 393 37.75 -15.13 -20.07
C TYR A 393 38.31 -16.54 -20.12
N LYS A 394 39.54 -16.74 -19.64
CA LYS A 394 40.15 -18.07 -19.55
C LYS A 394 39.34 -18.97 -18.62
N ASP A 395 39.02 -20.17 -19.09
CA ASP A 395 38.20 -21.13 -18.34
C ASP A 395 39.07 -21.89 -17.34
N VAL A 396 39.27 -21.31 -16.16
CA VAL A 396 40.00 -21.92 -15.05
C VAL A 396 38.99 -22.37 -13.99
N LYS A 397 39.08 -23.64 -13.56
CA LYS A 397 38.24 -24.17 -12.48
C LYS A 397 38.40 -23.30 -11.23
N PRO A 398 37.31 -22.88 -10.58
CA PRO A 398 37.41 -22.07 -9.37
C PRO A 398 38.09 -22.87 -8.26
N VAL A 399 39.05 -22.24 -7.57
CA VAL A 399 39.69 -22.82 -6.39
C VAL A 399 38.69 -22.79 -5.25
N VAL A 400 38.17 -23.97 -4.87
CA VAL A 400 37.18 -24.09 -3.80
C VAL A 400 37.91 -24.08 -2.46
N ASP A 401 37.67 -23.03 -1.69
CA ASP A 401 38.22 -22.91 -0.35
C ASP A 401 37.51 -23.89 0.60
N ARG A 402 38.21 -24.93 1.04
CA ARG A 402 37.61 -26.07 1.75
C ARG A 402 36.95 -25.65 3.07
N LEU A 403 37.50 -24.63 3.74
CA LEU A 403 36.96 -24.06 4.98
C LEU A 403 35.62 -23.33 4.76
N ALA A 404 35.47 -22.60 3.66
CA ALA A 404 34.22 -21.91 3.32
C ALA A 404 33.09 -22.92 3.02
N MET A 405 33.42 -24.02 2.35
CA MET A 405 32.46 -25.11 2.09
C MET A 405 32.06 -25.87 3.36
N GLU A 406 32.98 -26.10 4.30
CA GLU A 406 32.64 -26.71 5.60
C GLU A 406 31.75 -25.81 6.45
N ALA A 407 31.96 -24.49 6.43
CA ALA A 407 31.10 -23.53 7.13
C ALA A 407 29.66 -23.56 6.61
N ILE A 408 29.48 -23.59 5.29
CA ILE A 408 28.16 -23.73 4.65
C ILE A 408 27.51 -25.07 5.02
N LYS A 409 28.29 -26.16 5.04
CA LYS A 409 27.79 -27.49 5.42
C LYS A 409 27.41 -27.60 6.89
N ARG A 410 28.07 -26.86 7.79
CA ARG A 410 27.71 -26.74 9.21
C ARG A 410 26.43 -25.92 9.40
N MET A 411 26.22 -24.86 8.63
CA MET A 411 24.95 -24.09 8.67
C MET A 411 23.75 -24.91 8.18
N GLY A 412 23.93 -25.82 7.22
CA GLY A 412 22.86 -26.67 6.69
C GLY A 412 22.38 -27.80 7.62
N LYS A 413 23.16 -28.21 8.63
CA LYS A 413 22.81 -29.30 9.56
C LYS A 413 22.13 -28.84 10.87
N GLY A 414 22.01 -27.53 11.08
CA GLY A 414 21.46 -26.95 12.31
C GLY A 414 19.93 -26.96 12.45
N SER A 415 19.17 -27.32 11.42
CA SER A 415 17.70 -27.17 11.39
C SER A 415 16.90 -28.49 11.40
N ALA A 416 17.53 -29.66 11.59
CA ALA A 416 16.86 -30.96 11.48
C ALA A 416 16.80 -31.83 12.76
N LYS A 417 17.26 -31.36 13.93
CA LYS A 417 17.20 -32.16 15.18
C LYS A 417 16.77 -31.33 16.40
N LYS A 418 15.49 -30.99 16.48
CA LYS A 418 14.77 -30.76 17.76
C LYS A 418 13.31 -31.16 17.59
N GLY A 419 13.00 -32.41 17.91
CA GLY A 419 11.64 -32.93 17.86
C GLY A 419 11.50 -34.43 18.02
N ARG A 420 12.26 -35.08 18.91
CA ARG A 420 11.93 -36.44 19.40
C ARG A 420 12.68 -36.83 20.68
N ARG A 421 12.01 -36.64 21.82
CA ARG A 421 12.15 -37.27 23.15
C ARG A 421 10.79 -37.01 23.82
N SER A 422 10.09 -37.90 24.51
CA SER A 422 10.38 -39.19 25.13
C SER A 422 9.02 -39.86 25.42
N ARG A 423 8.84 -41.13 25.07
CA ARG A 423 7.97 -42.06 25.81
C ARG A 423 8.85 -43.25 26.12
N ARG A 424 9.12 -43.46 27.40
CA ARG A 424 9.83 -44.63 27.92
C ARG A 424 8.83 -45.45 28.71
N SER A 425 8.87 -46.75 28.46
CA SER A 425 8.09 -47.83 29.01
C SER A 425 8.21 -47.94 30.53
N TYR A 426 7.12 -48.32 31.18
CA TYR A 426 7.01 -49.54 31.98
C TYR A 426 5.67 -50.19 31.65
#